data_AF-B1VM13-F1
#
_entry.id   AF-B1VM13-F1
#
_cell.length_a   1.000
_cell.length_b   1.000
_cell.length_c   1.000
_cell.angle_alpha   90.00
_cell.angle_beta   90.00
_cell.angle_gamma   90.00
#
_symmetry.space_group_name_H-M   'P 1'
#
loop_
_entity.id
_entity.type
_entity.pdbx_description
1 polymer ?
#
loop_
_entity_poly.entity_id
_entity_poly.type
_entity_poly.pdbx_seq_one_letter_code
_entity_poly.pdbx_strand_id
1 'polypeptide(L)'
;MRFPAEARRDVHVRYTRPSCMGGFAVFTVDFEPLPDRRLGFEFVNPLGPDDIDAECAQEVSNGILLWLIGAGPQNVYIDRPPLPTAKELAAGVPVRPDAGPGLIALRAVLLHSRHHPIDSLPWTHARAGWRAADKTWRGTEAAGDPMDLAP
;
A
#
# COMPACT_ATOMS: atom_id res chain seq x y z
N MET A 1 2.02 9.58 19.92
CA MET A 1 0.78 8.96 19.38
C MET A 1 1.16 7.92 18.35
N ARG A 2 0.36 6.85 18.17
CA ARG A 2 0.64 5.76 17.22
C ARG A 2 -0.36 5.81 16.06
N PHE A 3 0.10 5.46 14.88
CA PHE A 3 -0.71 5.45 13.67
C PHE A 3 -0.72 4.06 13.01
N PRO A 4 -1.89 3.54 12.60
CA PRO A 4 -3.21 4.13 12.75
C PRO A 4 -3.76 3.90 14.18
N ALA A 5 -4.75 4.71 14.59
CA ALA A 5 -5.43 4.50 15.87
C ALA A 5 -6.48 3.39 15.81
N GLU A 6 -7.10 3.21 14.63
CA GLU A 6 -8.17 2.25 14.36
C GLU A 6 -7.86 1.48 13.08
N ALA A 7 -8.41 0.27 12.97
CA ALA A 7 -8.30 -0.51 11.76
C ALA A 7 -9.11 0.10 10.61
N ARG A 8 -8.62 -0.07 9.38
CA ARG A 8 -9.28 0.24 8.13
C ARG A 8 -9.31 -1.04 7.31
N ARG A 9 -10.51 -1.55 7.05
CA ARG A 9 -10.71 -2.88 6.47
C ARG A 9 -11.24 -2.79 5.06
N ASP A 10 -11.07 -3.87 4.33
CA ASP A 10 -11.63 -4.09 3.00
C ASP A 10 -11.25 -2.98 2.01
N VAL A 11 -10.01 -2.48 2.08
CA VAL A 11 -9.53 -1.44 1.17
C VAL A 11 -9.26 -2.06 -0.19
N HIS A 12 -10.27 -1.98 -1.04
CA HIS A 12 -10.19 -2.45 -2.42
C HIS A 12 -9.45 -1.44 -3.31
N VAL A 13 -8.49 -1.95 -4.08
CA VAL A 13 -7.76 -1.20 -5.09
C VAL A 13 -7.87 -1.92 -6.42
N ARG A 14 -8.37 -1.20 -7.44
CA ARG A 14 -8.27 -1.57 -8.83
C ARG A 14 -7.37 -0.56 -9.55
N TYR A 15 -6.21 -1.03 -9.97
CA TYR A 15 -5.29 -0.27 -10.80
C TYR A 15 -5.11 -1.01 -12.11
N THR A 16 -5.81 -0.54 -13.14
CA THR A 16 -5.61 -1.00 -14.51
C THR A 16 -5.21 0.17 -15.41
N ARG A 17 -4.31 -0.04 -16.37
CA ARG A 17 -4.00 0.99 -17.38
C ARG A 17 -4.11 0.39 -18.78
N PRO A 18 -4.99 0.93 -19.65
CA PRO A 18 -5.20 0.41 -21.00
C PRO A 18 -4.11 0.81 -22.01
N SER A 19 -2.87 1.10 -21.58
CA SER A 19 -1.77 1.50 -22.46
C SER A 19 -0.88 0.32 -22.87
N CYS A 20 -0.09 0.49 -23.94
CA CYS A 20 0.85 -0.51 -24.48
C CYS A 20 1.90 -1.06 -23.49
N MET A 21 2.14 -0.36 -22.37
CA MET A 21 2.87 -0.89 -21.20
C MET A 21 1.87 -1.19 -20.08
N GLY A 22 0.99 -2.15 -20.33
CA GLY A 22 -0.14 -2.50 -19.45
C GLY A 22 0.23 -2.56 -17.97
N GLY A 23 -0.75 -2.28 -17.13
CA GLY A 23 -0.62 -2.45 -15.69
C GLY A 23 -1.89 -3.06 -15.16
N PHE A 24 -1.78 -4.15 -14.43
CA PHE A 24 -2.87 -4.82 -13.74
C PHE A 24 -2.47 -5.14 -12.29
N ALA A 25 -3.11 -4.45 -11.36
CA ALA A 25 -3.07 -4.79 -9.94
C ALA A 25 -4.48 -4.63 -9.38
N VAL A 26 -5.05 -5.73 -8.90
CA VAL A 26 -6.36 -5.75 -8.25
C VAL A 26 -6.21 -6.51 -6.95
N PHE A 27 -6.39 -5.85 -5.82
CA PHE A 27 -6.27 -6.49 -4.52
C PHE A 27 -7.13 -5.80 -3.45
N THR A 28 -7.27 -6.49 -2.33
CA THR A 28 -7.88 -5.97 -1.11
C THR A 28 -6.89 -6.09 0.04
N VAL A 29 -6.74 -5.01 0.80
CA VAL A 29 -5.82 -4.94 1.95
C VAL A 29 -6.53 -4.38 3.18
N ASP A 30 -6.22 -4.94 4.33
CA ASP A 30 -6.57 -4.38 5.64
C ASP A 30 -5.38 -3.63 6.22
N PHE A 31 -5.64 -2.50 6.85
CA PHE A 31 -4.67 -1.75 7.63
C PHE A 31 -5.08 -1.74 9.09
N GLU A 32 -4.28 -2.36 9.95
CA GLU A 32 -4.57 -2.51 11.36
C GLU A 32 -3.47 -1.88 12.21
N PRO A 33 -3.78 -1.34 13.40
CA PRO A 33 -2.75 -0.99 14.37
C PRO A 33 -1.92 -2.23 14.72
N LEU A 34 -0.61 -2.08 14.88
CA LEU A 34 0.22 -3.19 15.34
C LEU A 34 -0.20 -3.64 16.75
N PRO A 35 -0.22 -4.97 17.01
CA PRO A 35 -0.50 -5.51 18.34
C PRO A 35 0.55 -5.06 19.37
N ASP A 36 0.21 -5.17 20.65
CA ASP A 36 1.10 -4.88 21.79
C ASP A 36 1.67 -3.46 21.81
N ARG A 37 1.06 -2.54 21.02
CA ARG A 37 1.45 -1.15 20.95
C ARG A 37 2.92 -0.97 20.50
N ARG A 38 3.44 -1.89 19.69
CA ARG A 38 4.79 -1.79 19.09
C ARG A 38 4.81 -0.78 17.95
N LEU A 39 5.99 -0.24 17.65
CA LEU A 39 6.22 0.62 16.48
C LEU A 39 6.72 -0.22 15.31
N GLY A 40 6.52 0.31 14.11
CA GLY A 40 7.03 -0.21 12.86
C GLY A 40 5.95 -0.51 11.85
N PHE A 41 6.35 -1.25 10.81
CA PHE A 41 5.50 -1.63 9.69
C PHE A 41 5.63 -3.13 9.44
N GLU A 42 4.51 -3.82 9.32
CA GLU A 42 4.44 -5.26 9.07
C GLU A 42 3.52 -5.51 7.89
N PHE A 43 4.00 -6.25 6.89
CA PHE A 43 3.19 -6.67 5.76
C PHE A 43 2.99 -8.18 5.82
N VAL A 44 1.72 -8.60 5.86
CA VAL A 44 1.33 -10.01 5.93
C VAL A 44 0.68 -10.38 4.60
N ASN A 45 1.30 -11.31 3.89
CA ASN A 45 0.73 -11.92 2.70
C ASN A 45 0.43 -13.40 2.98
N PRO A 46 -0.83 -13.76 3.28
CA PRO A 46 -1.27 -15.15 3.43
C PRO A 46 -1.57 -15.83 2.08
N LEU A 47 -1.51 -15.09 0.96
CA LEU A 47 -1.91 -15.59 -0.35
C LEU A 47 -0.81 -16.46 -0.98
N GLY A 48 -1.25 -17.36 -1.86
CA GLY A 48 -0.34 -18.24 -2.60
C GLY A 48 0.29 -17.55 -3.82
N PRO A 49 1.32 -18.16 -4.42
CA PRO A 49 1.96 -17.64 -5.63
C PRO A 49 1.00 -17.56 -6.84
N ASP A 50 -0.10 -18.33 -6.82
CA ASP A 50 -1.13 -18.30 -7.86
C ASP A 50 -1.99 -17.02 -7.81
N ASP A 51 -2.07 -16.37 -6.64
CA ASP A 51 -2.86 -15.15 -6.44
C ASP A 51 -2.04 -13.87 -6.68
N ILE A 52 -0.77 -13.89 -6.25
CA ILE A 52 0.19 -12.80 -6.40
C ILE A 52 1.62 -13.35 -6.28
N ASP A 53 2.49 -12.95 -7.19
CA ASP A 53 3.91 -13.28 -7.09
C ASP A 53 4.58 -12.51 -5.94
N ALA A 54 5.66 -13.08 -5.40
CA ALA A 54 6.33 -12.53 -4.23
C ALA A 54 6.90 -11.12 -4.48
N GLU A 55 7.33 -10.83 -5.70
CA GLU A 55 7.89 -9.52 -6.07
C GLU A 55 6.79 -8.44 -6.08
N CYS A 56 5.66 -8.72 -6.71
CA CYS A 56 4.49 -7.84 -6.69
C CYS A 56 3.95 -7.64 -5.28
N ALA A 57 3.86 -8.70 -4.46
CA ALA A 57 3.43 -8.57 -3.06
C ALA A 57 4.38 -7.66 -2.25
N GLN A 58 5.69 -7.83 -2.44
CA GLN A 58 6.69 -6.95 -1.83
C GLN A 58 6.57 -5.51 -2.32
N GLU A 59 6.25 -5.29 -3.60
CA GLU A 59 6.04 -3.94 -4.10
C GLU A 59 4.75 -3.31 -3.57
N VAL A 60 3.67 -4.05 -3.33
CA VAL A 60 2.50 -3.51 -2.58
C VAL A 60 2.92 -2.96 -1.22
N SER A 61 3.68 -3.75 -0.47
CA SER A 61 4.24 -3.37 0.83
C SER A 61 5.10 -2.09 0.74
N ASN A 62 5.99 -2.04 -0.23
CA ASN A 62 6.86 -0.89 -0.48
C ASN A 62 6.08 0.37 -0.85
N GLY A 63 5.04 0.23 -1.69
CA GLY A 63 4.16 1.32 -2.09
C GLY A 63 3.43 1.95 -0.92
N ILE A 64 2.88 1.11 -0.03
CA ILE A 64 2.24 1.55 1.22
C ILE A 64 3.24 2.33 2.07
N LEU A 65 4.44 1.78 2.27
CA LEU A 65 5.46 2.40 3.13
C LEU A 65 5.97 3.73 2.55
N LEU A 66 6.16 3.82 1.22
CA LEU A 66 6.48 5.07 0.53
C LEU A 66 5.42 6.14 0.80
N TRP A 67 4.14 5.79 0.73
CA TRP A 67 3.08 6.72 1.07
C TRP A 67 3.21 7.18 2.53
N LEU A 68 3.35 6.24 3.47
CA LEU A 68 3.42 6.54 4.91
C LEU A 68 4.55 7.51 5.28
N ILE A 69 5.68 7.47 4.59
CA ILE A 69 6.83 8.37 4.83
C ILE A 69 6.73 9.69 4.05
N GLY A 70 5.63 9.93 3.35
CA GLY A 70 5.36 11.20 2.67
C GLY A 70 5.82 11.26 1.22
N ALA A 71 6.24 10.14 0.62
CA ALA A 71 6.59 10.12 -0.80
C ALA A 71 5.36 10.46 -1.65
N GLY A 72 5.54 11.33 -2.64
CA GLY A 72 4.52 11.67 -3.61
C GLY A 72 4.25 10.51 -4.60
N PRO A 73 3.16 10.58 -5.37
CA PRO A 73 2.82 9.54 -6.33
C PRO A 73 3.94 9.32 -7.37
N GLN A 74 4.58 10.39 -7.83
CA GLN A 74 5.69 10.30 -8.79
C GLN A 74 6.93 9.59 -8.20
N ASN A 75 7.13 9.70 -6.89
CA ASN A 75 8.25 9.10 -6.18
C ASN A 75 8.19 7.58 -6.04
N VAL A 76 7.09 6.95 -6.46
CA VAL A 76 7.03 5.49 -6.58
C VAL A 76 8.04 4.98 -7.61
N TYR A 77 8.37 5.80 -8.62
CA TYR A 77 9.25 5.42 -9.73
C TYR A 77 10.44 6.35 -9.92
N ILE A 78 10.21 7.67 -9.79
CA ILE A 78 11.21 8.69 -10.10
C ILE A 78 11.73 9.25 -8.78
N ASP A 79 13.04 9.24 -8.58
CA ASP A 79 13.66 9.73 -7.34
C ASP A 79 13.04 9.09 -6.08
N ARG A 80 12.91 7.76 -6.13
CA ARG A 80 12.32 6.98 -5.04
C ARG A 80 13.16 7.14 -3.77
N PRO A 81 12.60 7.67 -2.67
CA PRO A 81 13.34 7.81 -1.42
C PRO A 81 13.67 6.43 -0.85
N PRO A 82 14.76 6.32 -0.06
CA PRO A 82 15.06 5.09 0.64
C PRO A 82 13.92 4.74 1.60
N LEU A 83 13.54 3.47 1.64
CA LEU A 83 12.60 2.98 2.63
C LEU A 83 13.28 2.89 4.00
N PRO A 84 12.58 3.24 5.10
CA PRO A 84 13.10 3.04 6.44
C PRO A 84 13.48 1.58 6.68
N THR A 85 14.61 1.38 7.33
CA THR A 85 15.04 0.07 7.82
C THR A 85 14.14 -0.42 8.95
N ALA A 86 14.13 -1.73 9.20
CA ALA A 86 13.41 -2.31 10.35
C ALA A 86 13.83 -1.68 11.69
N LYS A 87 15.11 -1.30 11.82
CA LYS A 87 15.64 -0.63 13.02
C LYS A 87 15.06 0.78 13.19
N GLU A 88 14.98 1.56 12.11
CA GLU A 88 14.38 2.90 12.14
C GLU A 88 12.88 2.83 12.43
N LEU A 89 12.17 1.89 11.79
CA LEU A 89 10.76 1.61 12.05
C LEU A 89 10.49 1.27 13.52
N ALA A 90 11.34 0.42 14.12
CA ALA A 90 11.24 0.07 15.54
C ALA A 90 11.57 1.24 16.48
N ALA A 91 12.49 2.13 16.07
CA ALA A 91 12.83 3.35 16.81
C ALA A 91 11.73 4.43 16.73
N GLY A 92 10.89 4.37 15.69
CA GLY A 92 9.75 5.24 15.48
C GLY A 92 9.96 6.22 14.36
N VAL A 93 9.33 5.94 13.22
CA VAL A 93 9.27 6.84 12.07
C VAL A 93 7.97 7.63 12.11
N PRO A 94 7.99 8.97 12.01
CA PRO A 94 6.77 9.75 11.89
C PRO A 94 5.98 9.35 10.65
N VAL A 95 4.67 9.18 10.79
CA VAL A 95 3.79 9.09 9.61
C VAL A 95 3.71 10.47 8.96
N ARG A 96 3.48 10.51 7.65
CA ARG A 96 3.24 11.75 6.90
C ARG A 96 2.20 12.63 7.60
N PRO A 97 2.41 13.96 7.71
CA PRO A 97 1.57 14.83 8.55
C PRO A 97 0.09 14.84 8.18
N ASP A 98 -0.21 14.69 6.90
CA ASP A 98 -1.56 14.72 6.32
C ASP A 98 -2.38 13.43 6.54
N ALA A 99 -1.74 12.33 6.94
CA ALA A 99 -2.45 11.12 7.39
C ALA A 99 -2.98 11.28 8.82
N GLY A 100 -2.37 12.18 9.59
CA GLY A 100 -2.63 12.39 11.01
C GLY A 100 -1.34 12.39 11.84
N PRO A 101 -1.44 12.70 13.14
CA PRO A 101 -0.27 12.72 14.01
C PRO A 101 0.16 11.30 14.42
N GLY A 102 1.46 11.06 14.53
CA GLY A 102 1.99 9.88 15.22
C GLY A 102 3.20 9.23 14.57
N LEU A 103 3.58 8.09 15.15
CA LEU A 103 4.62 7.21 14.64
C LEU A 103 3.97 6.00 13.98
N ILE A 104 4.59 5.52 12.91
CA ILE A 104 4.15 4.34 12.15
C ILE A 104 4.15 3.12 13.10
N ALA A 105 2.98 2.51 13.22
CA ALA A 105 2.69 1.34 14.03
C ALA A 105 1.59 0.52 13.34
N LEU A 106 1.84 0.09 12.11
CA LEU A 106 0.83 -0.42 11.19
C LEU A 106 1.15 -1.84 10.71
N ARG A 107 0.13 -2.69 10.68
CA ARG A 107 0.11 -3.97 9.96
C ARG A 107 -0.77 -3.83 8.72
N ALA A 108 -0.24 -4.16 7.56
CA ALA A 108 -1.00 -4.30 6.32
C ALA A 108 -1.18 -5.80 6.02
N VAL A 109 -2.42 -6.25 5.83
CA VAL A 109 -2.74 -7.66 5.55
C VAL A 109 -3.38 -7.77 4.18
N LEU A 110 -2.74 -8.48 3.26
CA LEU A 110 -3.29 -8.73 1.93
C LEU A 110 -4.36 -9.82 2.03
N LEU A 111 -5.61 -9.50 1.70
CA LEU A 111 -6.74 -10.43 1.86
C LEU A 111 -7.11 -11.15 0.55
N HIS A 112 -6.93 -10.45 -0.57
CA HIS A 112 -7.26 -10.94 -1.89
C HIS A 112 -6.35 -10.26 -2.91
N SER A 113 -6.00 -10.98 -3.97
CA SER A 113 -5.31 -10.44 -5.13
C SER A 113 -5.83 -11.15 -6.39
N ARG A 114 -5.74 -10.47 -7.53
CA ARG A 114 -5.83 -11.10 -8.84
C ARG A 114 -4.53 -10.85 -9.58
N HIS A 115 -4.02 -11.90 -10.21
CA HIS A 115 -2.85 -11.84 -11.06
C HIS A 115 -3.26 -11.88 -12.55
N HIS A 116 -2.63 -11.04 -13.36
CA HIS A 116 -2.66 -11.13 -14.81
C HIS A 116 -1.26 -11.49 -15.31
N PRO A 117 -1.09 -12.59 -16.08
CA PRO A 117 0.22 -13.17 -16.38
C PRO A 117 1.17 -12.25 -17.15
N ILE A 118 0.64 -11.22 -17.80
CA ILE A 118 1.42 -10.28 -18.63
C ILE A 118 1.47 -8.88 -18.02
N ASP A 119 0.37 -8.44 -17.38
CA ASP A 119 0.21 -7.03 -16.98
C ASP A 119 0.41 -6.81 -15.47
N SER A 120 0.49 -7.89 -14.68
CA SER A 120 0.89 -7.81 -13.28
C SER A 120 2.39 -7.63 -13.18
N LEU A 121 2.78 -6.36 -13.10
CA LEU A 121 4.17 -5.94 -12.98
C LEU A 121 4.44 -5.41 -11.56
N PRO A 122 5.65 -5.60 -11.01
CA PRO A 122 5.99 -5.12 -9.67
C PRO A 122 5.74 -3.62 -9.49
N TRP A 123 6.14 -2.81 -10.46
CA TRP A 123 5.97 -1.36 -10.43
C TRP A 123 4.48 -0.95 -10.37
N THR A 124 3.59 -1.69 -11.04
CA THR A 124 2.14 -1.50 -10.97
C THR A 124 1.63 -1.73 -9.55
N HIS A 125 2.11 -2.78 -8.88
CA HIS A 125 1.76 -3.11 -7.51
C HIS A 125 2.29 -2.09 -6.50
N ALA A 126 3.48 -1.52 -6.73
CA ALA A 126 3.99 -0.42 -5.92
C ALA A 126 3.05 0.78 -5.94
N ARG A 127 2.53 1.15 -7.11
CA ARG A 127 1.61 2.27 -7.23
C ARG A 127 0.22 1.96 -6.70
N ALA A 128 -0.24 0.74 -6.87
CA ALA A 128 -1.49 0.28 -6.28
C ALA A 128 -1.40 0.26 -4.73
N GLY A 129 -0.28 -0.17 -4.15
CA GLY A 129 -0.02 -0.10 -2.70
C GLY A 129 0.00 1.33 -2.18
N TRP A 130 0.68 2.24 -2.89
CA TRP A 130 0.64 3.68 -2.58
C TRP A 130 -0.79 4.23 -2.60
N ARG A 131 -1.57 3.86 -3.62
CA ARG A 131 -2.98 4.26 -3.77
C ARG A 131 -3.87 3.67 -2.67
N ALA A 132 -3.62 2.44 -2.22
CA ALA A 132 -4.36 1.82 -1.13
C ALA A 132 -4.28 2.69 0.13
N ALA A 133 -3.07 3.12 0.49
CA ALA A 133 -2.86 4.01 1.62
C ALA A 133 -3.49 5.39 1.41
N ASP A 134 -3.30 5.99 0.23
CA ASP A 134 -3.86 7.29 -0.12
C ASP A 134 -5.40 7.33 -0.02
N LYS A 135 -6.06 6.36 -0.65
CA LYS A 135 -7.51 6.15 -0.60
C LYS A 135 -8.02 6.00 0.84
N THR A 136 -7.24 5.35 1.70
CA THR A 136 -7.64 5.04 3.08
C THR A 136 -7.67 6.27 3.99
N TRP A 137 -6.68 7.16 3.88
CA TRP A 137 -6.49 8.23 4.88
C TRP A 137 -6.59 9.65 4.35
N ARG A 138 -6.49 9.90 3.05
CA ARG A 138 -6.75 11.24 2.49
C ARG A 138 -8.19 11.44 2.02
N GLY A 139 -8.93 10.37 1.71
CA GLY A 139 -10.40 10.38 1.64
C GLY A 139 -11.09 11.35 0.67
N THR A 140 -10.39 12.18 -0.11
CA THR A 140 -11.01 13.01 -1.14
C THR A 140 -10.93 12.31 -2.50
N GLU A 141 -12.09 11.81 -2.96
CA GLU A 141 -12.35 11.20 -4.28
C GLU A 141 -11.75 9.80 -4.57
N ALA A 142 -12.22 8.77 -3.86
CA ALA A 142 -12.27 7.41 -4.41
C ALA A 142 -13.70 6.86 -4.52
N ALA A 143 -14.72 7.73 -4.39
CA ALA A 143 -16.10 7.43 -4.77
C ALA A 143 -16.36 7.68 -6.27
N GLY A 144 -15.30 7.93 -7.05
CA GLY A 144 -15.40 8.26 -8.47
C GLY A 144 -14.09 8.08 -9.23
N ASP A 145 -13.16 7.24 -8.77
CA ASP A 145 -12.06 6.83 -9.66
C ASP A 145 -12.72 6.06 -10.81
N PRO A 146 -12.66 6.52 -12.08
CA PRO A 146 -13.22 5.79 -13.21
C PRO A 146 -12.65 4.36 -13.31
N MET A 147 -11.51 4.09 -12.67
CA MET A 147 -10.92 2.76 -12.57
C MET A 147 -11.63 1.82 -11.59
N ASP A 148 -12.36 2.34 -10.61
CA ASP A 148 -13.20 1.58 -9.66
C ASP A 148 -14.64 1.34 -10.22
N LEU A 149 -14.99 1.95 -11.36
CA LEU A 149 -16.35 1.92 -11.97
C LEU A 149 -16.49 0.99 -13.19
N ALA A 150 -15.42 0.39 -13.68
CA ALA A 150 -15.51 -0.57 -14.79
C ALA A 150 -15.87 -1.98 -14.26
N PRO A 151 -16.81 -2.70 -14.90
CA PRO A 151 -17.21 -4.04 -14.47
C PRO A 151 -16.07 -5.07 -14.41
#